data_AF-A0A5C7W8V0-F1
#
_entry.id   AF-A0A5C7W8V0-F1
#
_cell.length_a   1.000
_cell.length_b   1.000
_cell.length_c   1.000
_cell.angle_alpha   90.00
_cell.angle_beta   90.00
_cell.angle_gamma   90.00
#
_symmetry.space_group_name_H-M   'P 1'
#
loop_
_entity.id
_entity.type
_entity.pdbx_description
1 polymer ?
#
loop_
_entity_poly.entity_id
_entity_poly.type
_entity_poly.pdbx_seq_one_letter_code
_entity_poly.pdbx_strand_id
1 'polypeptide(L)' 'MAKAKRMYGCTECGATFPKWAGQCGECGAWNTLTETMIESGGAAAPSGRGGWAGQQAQIKTLAEVSVEEVPR' A
#
# COMPACT_ATOMS: atom_id res chain seq x y z
N MET A 1 -18.45 -11.02 -1.71
CA MET A 1 -17.14 -10.87 -1.04
C MET A 1 -16.06 -11.07 -2.08
N ALA A 2 -15.44 -9.99 -2.59
CA ALA A 2 -14.36 -10.12 -3.56
C ALA A 2 -13.11 -10.61 -2.82
N LYS A 3 -12.65 -11.82 -3.16
CA LYS A 3 -11.46 -12.42 -2.54
C LYS A 3 -10.25 -11.58 -2.95
N ALA A 4 -9.57 -10.97 -1.97
CA ALA A 4 -8.37 -10.20 -2.23
C ALA A 4 -7.35 -11.07 -2.98
N LYS A 5 -6.92 -10.60 -4.16
CA LYS A 5 -5.96 -11.32 -4.99
C LYS A 5 -4.56 -10.81 -4.66
N ARG A 6 -3.72 -11.70 -4.14
CA ARG A 6 -2.30 -11.43 -3.88
C ARG A 6 -1.56 -11.41 -5.23
N MET A 7 -0.78 -10.37 -5.47
CA MET A 7 0.12 -10.23 -6.62
C MET A 7 1.51 -9.85 -6.12
N TYR A 8 2.55 -10.16 -6.88
CA TYR A 8 3.93 -9.92 -6.48
C TYR A 8 4.60 -8.99 -7.49
N GLY A 9 4.98 -7.79 -7.07
CA GLY A 9 5.66 -6.79 -7.90
C GLY A 9 7.18 -6.82 -7.70
N CYS A 10 7.95 -6.75 -8.78
CA CYS A 10 9.39 -6.58 -8.74
C CYS A 10 9.75 -5.11 -8.53
N THR A 11 10.58 -4.81 -7.52
CA THR A 11 11.02 -3.44 -7.22
C THR A 11 12.04 -2.88 -8.21
N GLU A 12 12.71 -3.74 -8.99
CA GLU A 12 13.74 -3.31 -9.96
C GLU A 12 13.17 -2.99 -11.34
N CYS A 13 12.24 -3.82 -11.83
CA CYS A 13 11.71 -3.69 -13.19
C CYS A 13 10.20 -3.42 -13.25
N GLY A 14 9.50 -3.45 -12.12
CA GLY A 14 8.05 -3.22 -12.07
C GLY A 14 7.19 -4.40 -12.55
N ALA A 15 7.79 -5.53 -12.95
CA ALA A 15 7.04 -6.70 -13.40
C ALA A 15 6.17 -7.28 -12.27
N THR A 16 4.94 -7.68 -12.61
CA THR A 16 4.00 -8.27 -11.65
C THR A 16 3.73 -9.74 -11.95
N PHE A 17 3.75 -10.57 -10.91
CA PHE A 17 3.56 -12.01 -11.01
C PHE A 17 2.44 -12.48 -10.07
N PRO A 18 1.66 -13.52 -10.44
CA PRO A 18 0.60 -14.06 -9.59
C PRO A 18 1.12 -15.01 -8.49
N LYS A 19 2.40 -15.40 -8.54
CA LYS A 19 3.03 -16.32 -7.58
C LYS A 19 4.42 -15.81 -7.20
N TRP A 20 4.83 -16.06 -5.96
CA TRP A 20 6.19 -15.78 -5.51
C TRP A 20 7.16 -16.82 -6.10
N ALA A 21 8.27 -16.37 -6.66
CA ALA A 21 9.30 -17.24 -7.22
C ALA A 21 10.71 -16.99 -6.62
N GLY A 22 10.89 -15.99 -5.76
CA GLY A 22 12.19 -15.57 -5.23
C GLY A 22 13.06 -14.82 -6.22
N GLN A 23 13.07 -15.26 -7.49
CA GLN A 23 13.71 -14.59 -8.62
C GLN A 23 12.67 -13.94 -9.54
N CYS A 24 12.95 -12.73 -10.02
CA CYS A 24 12.17 -12.07 -11.05
C CYS A 24 12.38 -12.74 -12.42
N GLY A 25 11.29 -13.13 -13.09
CA GLY A 25 11.36 -13.77 -14.40
C GLY A 25 11.73 -12.84 -15.57
N GLU A 26 11.61 -11.52 -15.38
CA GLU A 26 11.90 -10.51 -16.41
C GLU A 26 13.35 -10.01 -16.31
N CYS A 27 13.77 -9.52 -15.13
CA CYS A 27 15.11 -8.96 -14.95
C CYS A 27 16.12 -9.93 -14.32
N GLY A 28 15.69 -11.12 -13.89
CA GLY A 28 16.57 -12.11 -13.27
C GLY A 28 17.04 -11.78 -11.84
N ALA A 29 16.63 -10.63 -11.30
CA ALA A 29 17.03 -10.20 -9.96
C ALA A 29 16.39 -11.08 -8.86
N TRP A 30 17.12 -11.28 -7.78
CA TRP A 30 16.71 -12.10 -6.64
C TRP A 30 16.25 -11.22 -5.48
N ASN A 31 15.26 -11.68 -4.70
CA ASN A 31 14.73 -10.99 -3.52
C ASN A 31 14.15 -9.59 -3.78
N THR A 32 13.79 -9.30 -5.04
CA THR A 32 13.17 -8.03 -5.44
C THR A 32 11.65 -8.11 -5.54
N LEU A 33 11.07 -9.31 -5.38
CA LEU A 33 9.62 -9.52 -5.43
C LEU A 33 9.00 -9.08 -4.10
N THR A 34 7.98 -8.23 -4.16
CA THR A 34 7.24 -7.70 -3.01
C THR A 34 5.76 -8.00 -3.18
N GLU A 35 5.08 -8.34 -2.09
CA GLU A 35 3.65 -8.61 -2.13
C GLU A 35 2.84 -7.31 -2.26
N THR A 36 1.94 -7.29 -3.22
CA THR A 36 0.98 -6.22 -3.49
C THR A 36 -0.42 -6.79 -3.42
N MET A 37 -1.25 -6.21 -2.56
CA MET A 37 -2.64 -6.62 -2.41
C MET A 37 -3.46 -5.81 -3.42
N ILE A 38 -3.98 -6.47 -4.45
CA ILE A 38 -4.94 -5.81 -5.35
C ILE A 38 -6.32 -5.96 -4.70
N GLU A 39 -6.71 -4.95 -3.94
CA GLU A 39 -8.11 -4.81 -3.56
C GLU A 39 -8.92 -4.50 -4.81
N SER A 40 -9.75 -5.46 -5.22
CA SER A 40 -10.72 -5.24 -6.28
C SER A 40 -11.84 -4.38 -5.72
N GLY A 41 -11.69 -3.06 -5.89
CA GLY A 41 -12.78 -2.09 -5.93
C GLY A 41 -13.85 -2.21 -4.85
N GLY A 42 -13.64 -1.48 -3.76
CA GLY A 42 -14.70 -1.12 -2.84
C GLY A 42 -14.17 -0.10 -1.86
N ALA A 43 -14.17 1.18 -2.25
CA ALA A 43 -14.15 2.29 -1.30
C ALA A 43 -15.42 2.21 -0.45
N ALA A 44 -15.45 1.28 0.51
CA ALA A 44 -16.40 1.30 1.60
C ALA A 44 -15.83 2.28 2.63
N ALA A 45 -16.53 3.39 2.83
CA ALA A 45 -16.27 4.34 3.91
C ALA A 45 -16.03 3.59 5.23
N PRO A 46 -15.06 4.00 6.07
CA PRO A 46 -14.80 3.30 7.31
C PRO A 46 -15.96 3.53 8.29
N SER A 47 -16.87 2.56 8.38
CA SER A 47 -17.74 2.40 9.54
C SER A 47 -16.92 1.73 10.65
N GLY A 48 -16.82 2.44 11.76
CA GLY A 48 -15.68 2.37 12.67
C GLY A 48 -15.51 1.08 13.46
N ARG A 49 -14.28 0.89 13.95
CA ARG A 49 -13.99 0.51 15.34
C ARG A 49 -12.74 1.26 15.81
N GLY A 50 -12.84 1.84 17.00
CA GLY A 50 -12.02 2.94 17.48
C GLY A 50 -10.58 2.61 17.87
N GLY A 51 -9.73 3.60 17.62
CA GLY A 51 -8.37 3.76 18.12
C GLY A 51 -7.85 5.14 17.66
N TRP A 52 -7.50 5.99 18.63
CA TRP A 52 -7.18 7.43 18.56
C TRP A 52 -8.28 8.37 18.04
N ALA A 53 -8.89 9.06 19.01
CA ALA A 53 -9.70 10.25 18.85
C ALA A 53 -8.78 11.43 18.48
N GLY A 54 -8.90 11.92 17.25
CA GLY A 54 -8.20 13.08 16.75
C GLY A 54 -8.89 13.50 15.46
N GLN A 55 -9.14 14.82 15.35
CA GLN A 55 -9.84 15.48 14.25
C GLN A 55 -9.62 14.81 12.88
N GLN A 56 -10.71 14.62 12.12
CA GLN A 56 -10.63 14.11 10.75
C GLN A 56 -9.64 14.97 9.95
N ALA A 57 -8.43 14.43 9.72
CA ALA A 57 -7.44 15.08 8.90
C ALA A 57 -7.94 15.08 7.47
N GLN A 58 -8.13 16.27 6.90
CA GLN A 58 -8.47 16.41 5.50
C GLN A 58 -7.28 15.93 4.66
N ILE A 59 -7.55 15.18 3.59
CA ILE A 59 -6.53 14.76 2.63
C ILE A 59 -5.92 16.03 2.04
N LYS A 60 -4.65 16.27 2.35
CA LYS A 60 -3.86 17.39 1.84
C LYS A 60 -2.69 16.84 1.07
N THR A 61 -2.23 17.59 0.07
CA THR A 61 -1.00 17.23 -0.63
C THR A 61 0.18 17.38 0.33
N LEU A 62 1.25 16.61 0.11
CA LEU A 62 2.45 16.67 0.97
C LEU A 62 3.04 18.10 1.05
N ALA A 63 2.81 18.91 0.01
CA ALA A 63 3.21 20.31 -0.04
C ALA A 63 2.43 21.23 0.93
N GLU A 64 1.27 20.80 1.41
CA GLU A 64 0.37 21.59 2.26
C GLU A 64 0.43 21.22 3.75
N VAL A 65 1.31 20.29 4.14
CA VAL A 65 1.50 19.90 5.53
C VAL A 65 2.54 20.81 6.18
N SER A 66 2.10 21.66 7.10
CA SER A 66 2.99 22.48 7.94
C SER A 66 3.53 21.66 9.11
N VAL A 67 4.84 21.73 9.34
CA VAL A 67 5.50 21.08 10.49
C VAL A 67 5.53 22.08 11.63
N GLU A 68 4.41 22.23 12.34
CA GLU A 68 4.43 22.93 13.63
C GLU A 68 4.90 21.98 14.75
N GLU A 69 5.92 22.40 15.47
CA GLU A 69 6.49 21.65 16.59
C GLU A 69 5.62 21.84 17.84
N VAL A 70 4.81 20.83 18.17
CA VAL A 70 3.97 20.85 19.38
C VAL A 70 4.86 20.53 20.61
N PRO A 71 4.84 21.35 21.67
CA PRO A 71 5.58 21.07 22.90
C PRO A 71 5.10 19.75 23.52
N ARG A 72 6.05 18.92 23.95
CA ARG A 72 5.80 17.61 24.58
C ARG A 72 5.05 17.72 25.90
#